data_AF-A0A7L3SBZ1-F1
#
_entry.id   AF-A0A7L3SBZ1-F1
#
_cell.length_a   1.000
_cell.length_b   1.000
_cell.length_c   1.000
_cell.angle_alpha   90.00
_cell.angle_beta   90.00
_cell.angle_gamma   90.00
#
_symmetry.space_group_name_H-M   'P 1'
#
loop_
_entity.id
_entity.type
_entity.pdbx_description
1 polymer ?
#
loop_
_entity_poly.entity_id
_entity_poly.type
_entity_poly.pdbx_seq_one_letter_code
_entity_poly.pdbx_strand_id
1 'polypeptide(L)'
;SAQVVTLWYRPPDVLFGAKLYSTSIDMWSAGCIFAELANAGRPLFPGNDVDDQLKRIFRYPWEQWPAMAKLPDYKPYPMYPATTSLVNVVPKLNATGRDLLQ
;
A
#
# COMPACT_ATOMS: atom_id res chain seq x y z
N SER A 1 13.11 -19.67 0.55
CA SER A 1 12.78 -18.85 -0.63
C SER A 1 11.31 -18.46 -0.52
N ALA A 2 11.01 -17.28 0.04
CA ALA A 2 9.63 -16.79 0.24
C ALA A 2 9.16 -15.96 -0.97
N GLN A 3 9.42 -16.47 -2.17
CA GLN A 3 9.16 -15.77 -3.42
C GLN A 3 7.82 -16.22 -4.02
N VAL A 4 6.76 -16.28 -3.22
CA VAL A 4 5.39 -16.59 -3.70
C VAL A 4 4.34 -15.78 -2.94
N VAL A 5 4.52 -14.47 -2.90
CA VAL A 5 3.42 -13.52 -2.61
C VAL A 5 3.49 -12.45 -3.69
N THR A 6 2.39 -12.23 -4.38
CA THR A 6 2.26 -11.20 -5.43
C THR A 6 2.66 -9.85 -4.81
N LEU A 7 3.64 -9.18 -5.41
CA LEU A 7 4.25 -7.93 -4.94
C LEU A 7 3.21 -6.86 -4.54
N TRP A 8 2.06 -6.87 -5.19
CA TRP A 8 0.99 -5.88 -5.10
C TRP A 8 0.35 -5.74 -3.71
N TYR A 9 0.44 -6.78 -2.89
CA TYR A 9 -0.17 -6.82 -1.56
C TYR A 9 0.86 -6.63 -0.42
N ARG A 10 2.13 -6.31 -0.74
CA ARG A 10 3.16 -6.12 0.29
C ARG A 10 3.11 -4.69 0.85
N PRO A 11 3.13 -4.54 2.19
CA PRO A 11 3.18 -3.24 2.83
C PRO A 11 4.56 -2.57 2.71
N PRO A 12 4.65 -1.24 2.88
CA PRO A 12 5.88 -0.48 2.70
C PRO A 12 7.01 -0.90 3.65
N ASP A 13 6.71 -1.29 4.90
CA ASP A 13 7.71 -1.79 5.85
C ASP A 13 8.38 -3.09 5.37
N VAL A 14 7.61 -4.03 4.82
CA VAL A 14 8.13 -5.25 4.20
C VAL A 14 8.93 -4.94 2.94
N LEU A 15 8.46 -3.99 2.12
CA LEU A 15 9.19 -3.53 0.92
C LEU A 15 10.52 -2.84 1.26
N PHE A 16 10.64 -2.27 2.46
CA PHE A 16 11.88 -1.73 3.02
C PHE A 16 12.70 -2.74 3.86
N GLY A 17 12.34 -4.02 3.83
CA GLY A 17 13.15 -5.08 4.42
C GLY A 17 12.92 -5.28 5.92
N ALA A 18 11.77 -4.85 6.47
CA ALA A 18 11.39 -5.22 7.83
C ALA A 18 11.40 -6.76 7.99
N LYS A 19 12.11 -7.23 9.02
CA LYS A 19 12.20 -8.67 9.34
C LYS A 19 11.19 -9.11 10.41
N LEU A 20 10.65 -8.15 11.15
CA LEU A 20 9.64 -8.39 12.16
C LEU A 20 8.28 -8.20 11.51
N TYR A 21 7.55 -9.30 11.41
CA TYR A 21 6.22 -9.32 10.84
C TYR A 21 5.18 -9.30 11.96
N SER A 22 4.14 -8.50 11.81
CA SER A 22 3.01 -8.44 12.74
C SER A 22 1.69 -8.62 11.99
N THR A 23 0.58 -8.68 12.72
CA THR A 23 -0.77 -8.73 12.14
C THR A 23 -1.09 -7.52 11.25
N SER A 24 -0.32 -6.43 11.34
CA SER A 24 -0.43 -5.26 10.45
C SER A 24 -0.28 -5.59 8.96
N ILE A 25 0.49 -6.63 8.62
CA ILE A 25 0.75 -7.03 7.23
C ILE A 25 -0.50 -7.65 6.60
N ASP A 26 -1.25 -8.41 7.39
CA ASP A 26 -2.52 -8.99 6.96
C ASP A 26 -3.56 -7.88 6.73
N MET A 27 -3.60 -6.87 7.61
CA MET A 27 -4.50 -5.73 7.47
C MET A 27 -4.21 -4.90 6.22
N TRP A 28 -2.93 -4.69 5.88
CA TRP A 28 -2.57 -4.03 4.62
C TRP A 28 -3.03 -4.83 3.40
N SER A 29 -2.76 -6.14 3.40
CA SER A 29 -3.16 -7.03 2.31
C SER A 29 -4.68 -7.05 2.15
N ALA A 30 -5.42 -7.10 3.27
CA ALA A 30 -6.88 -7.04 3.28
C ALA A 30 -7.42 -5.71 2.72
N GLY A 31 -6.81 -4.57 3.06
CA GLY A 31 -7.18 -3.27 2.48
C GLY A 31 -6.97 -3.21 0.97
N CYS A 32 -5.85 -3.74 0.47
CA CYS A 32 -5.58 -3.85 -0.96
C CYS A 32 -6.63 -4.72 -1.68
N ILE A 33 -6.96 -5.89 -1.11
CA ILE A 33 -8.00 -6.78 -1.65
C ILE A 33 -9.37 -6.11 -1.61
N PHE A 34 -9.70 -5.42 -0.51
CA PHE A 34 -10.99 -4.74 -0.37
C PHE A 34 -11.16 -3.65 -1.44
N ALA A 35 -10.12 -2.86 -1.69
CA ALA A 35 -10.12 -1.88 -2.77
C ALA A 35 -10.26 -2.53 -4.16
N GLU A 36 -9.61 -3.67 -4.38
CA GLU A 36 -9.71 -4.44 -5.63
C GLU A 36 -11.13 -4.97 -5.87
N LEU A 37 -11.78 -5.51 -4.83
CA LEU A 37 -13.18 -5.93 -4.87
C LEU A 37 -14.11 -4.75 -5.19
N ALA A 38 -13.89 -3.60 -4.57
CA ALA A 38 -14.66 -2.39 -4.82
C ALA A 38 -14.42 -1.78 -6.21
N ASN A 39 -13.26 -2.06 -6.83
CA ASN A 39 -12.85 -1.55 -8.14
C ASN A 39 -12.90 -2.63 -9.25
N ALA A 40 -13.86 -3.55 -9.17
CA ALA A 40 -14.14 -4.56 -10.20
C ALA A 40 -12.93 -5.45 -10.55
N GLY A 41 -12.15 -5.87 -9.55
CA GLY A 41 -11.01 -6.77 -9.72
C GLY A 41 -9.74 -6.06 -10.21
N ARG A 42 -9.70 -4.73 -10.20
CA ARG A 42 -8.49 -3.97 -10.55
C ARG A 42 -7.61 -3.81 -9.31
N PRO A 43 -6.36 -4.31 -9.33
CA PRO A 43 -5.47 -4.21 -8.18
C PRO A 43 -5.17 -2.75 -7.85
N LEU A 44 -5.10 -2.44 -6.56
CA LEU A 44 -4.85 -1.08 -6.07
C LEU A 44 -3.42 -0.61 -6.40
N PHE A 45 -2.44 -1.49 -6.25
CA PHE A 45 -1.03 -1.19 -6.47
C PHE A 45 -0.35 -2.24 -7.36
N PRO A 46 -0.54 -2.20 -8.69
CA PRO A 46 0.09 -3.14 -9.61
C PRO A 46 1.53 -2.70 -9.95
N GLY A 47 2.46 -2.81 -9.00
CA GLY A 47 3.88 -2.53 -9.21
C GLY A 47 4.60 -3.63 -10.02
N ASN A 48 5.55 -3.22 -10.85
CA ASN A 48 6.41 -4.14 -11.62
C ASN A 48 7.63 -4.64 -10.83
N ASP A 49 8.12 -3.82 -9.91
CA ASP A 49 9.22 -4.10 -8.99
C ASP A 49 9.01 -3.35 -7.66
N VAL A 50 9.89 -3.56 -6.68
CA VAL A 50 9.78 -2.96 -5.34
C VAL A 50 9.74 -1.43 -5.39
N ASP A 51 10.51 -0.81 -6.28
CA ASP A 51 10.56 0.64 -6.39
C ASP A 51 9.28 1.21 -7.02
N ASP A 52 8.79 0.61 -8.10
CA ASP A 52 7.50 0.97 -8.71
C ASP A 52 6.33 0.74 -7.72
N GLN A 53 6.37 -0.34 -6.94
CA GLN A 53 5.38 -0.62 -5.90
C GLN A 53 5.33 0.50 -4.84
N LEU A 54 6.49 0.89 -4.30
CA LEU A 54 6.59 1.97 -3.31
C LEU A 54 6.15 3.32 -3.89
N LYS A 55 6.53 3.63 -5.13
CA LYS A 55 6.09 4.85 -5.84
C LYS A 55 4.57 4.93 -5.97
N ARG A 56 3.90 3.79 -6.21
CA ARG A 56 2.43 3.73 -6.32
C ARG A 56 1.77 3.91 -4.96
N ILE A 57 2.29 3.24 -3.93
CA ILE A 57 1.80 3.37 -2.55
C ILE A 57 1.85 4.83 -2.11
N PHE A 58 3.00 5.50 -2.29
CA PHE A 58 3.18 6.85 -1.77
C PHE A 58 2.44 7.96 -2.53
N ARG A 59 1.79 7.65 -3.67
CA ARG A 59 0.87 8.58 -4.35
C ARG A 59 -0.48 8.71 -3.63
N TYR A 60 -0.79 7.80 -2.72
CA TYR A 60 -1.97 7.85 -1.88
C TYR A 60 -1.65 8.59 -0.59
N PRO A 61 -2.64 9.18 0.09
CA PRO A 61 -2.42 9.71 1.43
C PRO A 61 -1.94 8.59 2.35
N TRP A 62 -0.75 8.76 2.93
CA TRP A 62 -0.18 7.85 3.92
C TRP A 62 0.37 8.65 5.09
N GLU A 63 0.30 8.10 6.29
CA GLU A 63 0.88 8.72 7.47
C GLU A 63 2.39 8.50 7.49
N GLN A 64 3.17 9.58 7.60
CA GLN A 64 4.61 9.46 7.75
C GLN A 64 4.94 8.76 9.06
N TRP A 65 5.63 7.63 8.97
CA TRP A 65 6.06 6.87 10.13
C TRP A 65 7.59 7.03 10.34
N PRO A 66 8.04 7.75 11.39
CA PRO A 66 9.46 8.03 11.60
C PRO A 66 10.36 6.79 11.72
N ALA A 67 9.81 5.64 12.14
CA ALA A 67 10.58 4.40 12.24
C ALA A 67 10.94 3.79 10.87
N MET A 68 10.25 4.18 9.80
CA MET A 68 10.51 3.70 8.44
C MET A 68 11.93 4.04 7.97
N ALA A 69 12.46 5.20 8.39
CA ALA A 69 13.82 5.63 8.07
C ALA A 69 14.92 4.72 8.66
N LYS A 70 14.57 3.82 9.58
CA LYS A 70 15.49 2.87 10.22
C LYS A 70 15.48 1.48 9.58
N LEU A 71 14.65 1.26 8.56
CA LEU A 71 14.51 -0.04 7.92
C LEU A 71 15.70 -0.34 7.00
N PRO A 72 16.10 -1.62 6.85
CA PRO A 72 17.33 -2.00 6.16
C PRO A 72 17.47 -1.47 4.74
N ASP A 73 16.38 -1.46 3.99
CA ASP A 73 16.36 -1.07 2.57
C ASP A 73 15.73 0.32 2.34
N TYR A 74 15.59 1.13 3.42
CA TYR A 74 14.99 2.46 3.33
C TYR A 74 15.71 3.37 2.34
N LYS A 75 14.92 4.06 1.52
CA LYS A 75 15.38 5.11 0.61
C LYS A 75 14.41 6.29 0.71
N PRO A 76 14.91 7.54 0.67
CA PRO A 76 14.03 8.69 0.62
C PRO A 76 13.23 8.69 -0.68
N TYR A 77 11.90 8.72 -0.57
CA TYR A 77 11.00 8.94 -1.71
C TYR A 77 10.54 10.40 -1.72
N PRO A 78 10.26 10.97 -2.92
CA PRO A 78 9.69 12.31 -2.99
C PRO A 78 8.33 12.33 -2.29
N MET A 79 8.00 13.46 -1.65
CA MET A 79 6.63 13.68 -1.20
C MET A 79 5.74 13.81 -2.43
N TYR A 80 4.89 12.81 -2.66
CA TYR A 80 3.82 12.95 -3.64
C TYR A 80 2.72 13.77 -3.00
N PRO A 81 2.21 14.82 -3.66
CA PRO A 81 1.01 15.48 -3.18
C PRO A 81 -0.10 14.42 -3.19
N ALA A 82 -0.86 14.33 -2.08
CA ALA A 82 -1.99 13.41 -1.91
C ALA A 82 -3.13 13.79 -2.86
N THR A 83 -2.88 13.57 -4.15
CA THR A 83 -3.72 13.97 -5.28
C THR A 83 -4.72 12.89 -5.63
N THR A 84 -4.47 11.66 -5.19
CA THR A 84 -5.32 10.51 -5.48
C THR A 84 -6.36 10.35 -4.37
N SER A 85 -7.57 10.86 -4.62
CA SER A 85 -8.72 10.60 -3.74
C SER A 85 -9.23 9.17 -3.91
N LEU A 86 -9.50 8.48 -2.80
CA LEU A 86 -10.12 7.14 -2.81
C LEU A 86 -11.48 7.13 -3.54
N VAL A 87 -12.17 8.27 -3.62
CA VAL A 87 -13.43 8.40 -4.39
C VAL A 87 -13.25 8.01 -5.86
N ASN A 88 -12.11 8.38 -6.46
CA ASN A 88 -11.82 8.09 -7.86
C ASN A 88 -11.34 6.65 -8.06
N VAL A 89 -10.80 6.04 -7.01
CA VAL A 89 -10.17 4.71 -7.06
C VAL A 89 -11.21 3.62 -6.79
N VAL A 90 -12.10 3.85 -5.84
CA VAL A 90 -13.18 2.92 -5.45
C VAL A 90 -14.54 3.63 -5.56
N PRO A 91 -14.99 4.00 -6.77
CA PRO A 91 -16.19 4.82 -6.95
C PRO A 91 -17.48 4.14 -6.49
N LYS A 92 -17.49 2.80 -6.41
CA LYS A 92 -18.64 2.01 -5.95
C LYS A 92 -18.73 1.93 -4.42
N LEU A 93 -17.69 2.32 -3.70
CA LEU A 93 -17.65 2.24 -2.25
C LEU A 93 -18.26 3.49 -1.65
N ASN A 94 -19.11 3.36 -0.63
CA ASN A 94 -19.72 4.52 0.06
C ASN A 94 -18.71 5.23 0.98
N ALA A 95 -19.12 6.33 1.62
CA ALA A 95 -18.24 7.10 2.50
C ALA A 95 -17.66 6.27 3.66
N THR A 96 -18.49 5.48 4.34
CA THR A 96 -18.07 4.59 5.44
C THR A 96 -17.08 3.52 4.98
N GLY A 97 -17.27 2.94 3.79
CA GLY A 97 -16.34 1.95 3.26
C GLY A 97 -14.99 2.58 2.86
N ARG A 98 -15.00 3.83 2.38
CA ARG A 98 -13.75 4.56 2.08
C ARG A 98 -13.02 4.98 3.36
N ASP A 99 -13.75 5.31 4.41
CA ASP A 99 -13.19 5.58 5.74
C ASP A 99 -12.50 4.33 6.32
N LEU A 100 -13.11 3.15 6.16
CA LEU A 100 -12.47 1.87 6.54
C LEU A 100 -11.18 1.56 5.76
N LEU A 101 -11.01 2.12 4.56
CA LEU A 101 -9.80 1.95 3.74
C LEU A 101 -8.66 2.92 4.10
N GLN A 102 -8.92 3.93 4.94
CA GLN A 102 -7.99 5.01 5.26
C GLN A 102 -7.19 4.74 6.53
#